data_AF-A0A3E0MNH4-F1
#
_entry.id   AF-A0A3E0MNH4-F1
#
_cell.length_a   1.000
_cell.length_b   1.000
_cell.length_c   1.000
_cell.angle_alpha   90.00
_cell.angle_beta   90.00
_cell.angle_gamma   90.00
#
_symmetry.space_group_name_H-M   'P 1'
#
loop_
_entity.id
_entity.type
_entity.pdbx_description
1 polymer ?
#
loop_
_entity_poly.entity_id
_entity_poly.type
_entity_poly.pdbx_seq_one_letter_code
_entity_poly.pdbx_strand_id
1 'polypeptide(L)'
;MAYRWSTYSQQYKISLNLAYPVVIGQLGQIMVSVADSIMVGKFLGTIPLAAISLAVSVLIIPMVFAIGVAYGLTPLVAGADGEENPAAATKYFKNGLV
;
A
#
# COMPACT_ATOMS: atom_id res chain seq x y z
N MET A 1 19.59 30.97 -11.07
CA MET A 1 19.63 29.62 -10.48
C MET A 1 19.62 28.62 -11.63
N ALA A 2 20.80 28.19 -12.09
CA ALA A 2 20.93 27.44 -13.33
C ALA A 2 20.46 25.98 -13.16
N TYR A 3 19.43 25.62 -13.91
CA TYR A 3 18.84 24.28 -14.01
C TYR A 3 19.86 23.29 -14.59
N ARG A 4 20.35 22.35 -13.78
CA ARG A 4 21.29 21.29 -14.20
C ARG A 4 20.51 20.06 -14.65
N TRP A 5 20.29 19.94 -15.97
CA TRP A 5 19.63 18.80 -16.62
C TRP A 5 20.26 17.44 -16.30
N SER A 6 21.55 17.41 -15.93
CA SER A 6 22.24 16.17 -15.53
C SER A 6 21.76 15.60 -14.19
N THR A 7 21.30 16.44 -13.26
CA THR A 7 20.75 16.00 -11.97
C THR A 7 19.39 15.32 -12.16
N TYR A 8 18.55 15.78 -13.11
CA TYR A 8 17.26 15.15 -13.40
C TYR A 8 17.39 13.73 -13.94
N SER A 9 18.35 13.48 -14.83
CA SER A 9 18.59 12.12 -15.36
C SER A 9 18.99 11.13 -14.25
N GLN A 10 19.82 11.58 -13.30
CA GLN A 10 20.24 10.76 -12.16
C GLN A 10 19.09 10.52 -11.16
N GLN A 11 18.29 11.53 -10.87
CA GLN A 11 17.09 11.40 -10.02
C GLN A 11 16.03 10.49 -10.64
N TYR A 12 15.89 10.51 -11.98
CA TYR A 12 14.97 9.63 -12.69
C TYR A 12 15.39 8.17 -12.58
N LYS A 13 16.69 7.88 -12.70
CA LYS A 13 17.22 6.51 -12.53
C LYS A 13 17.01 5.98 -11.10
N ILE A 14 17.19 6.83 -10.09
CA ILE A 14 16.93 6.48 -8.68
C ILE A 14 15.44 6.26 -8.46
N SER A 15 14.59 7.19 -8.89
CA SER A 15 13.13 7.10 -8.75
C SER A 15 12.57 5.86 -9.43
N LEU A 16 13.07 5.51 -10.62
CA LEU A 16 12.69 4.27 -11.30
C LEU A 16 13.11 3.02 -10.53
N ASN A 17 14.28 3.01 -9.90
CA ASN A 17 14.73 1.85 -9.12
C ASN A 17 13.88 1.64 -7.85
N LEU A 18 13.40 2.73 -7.22
CA LEU A 18 12.45 2.64 -6.10
C LEU A 18 11.01 2.34 -6.56
N ALA A 19 10.57 2.91 -7.68
CA ALA A 19 9.22 2.72 -8.18
C ALA A 19 8.99 1.32 -8.76
N TYR A 20 10.01 0.73 -9.40
CA TYR A 20 9.92 -0.60 -10.02
C TYR A 20 9.36 -1.69 -9.09
N PRO A 21 9.90 -1.92 -7.87
CA PRO A 21 9.36 -2.92 -6.96
C PRO A 21 7.94 -2.59 -6.48
N VAL A 22 7.63 -1.31 -6.25
CA VAL A 22 6.29 -0.87 -5.81
C VAL A 22 5.26 -1.13 -6.90
N VAL A 23 5.59 -0.84 -8.16
CA VAL A 23 4.72 -1.09 -9.31
C VAL A 23 4.44 -2.58 -9.48
N ILE A 24 5.47 -3.43 -9.34
CA ILE A 24 5.29 -4.89 -9.39
C ILE A 24 4.37 -5.37 -8.26
N GLY A 25 4.55 -4.86 -7.04
CA GLY A 25 3.68 -5.18 -5.90
C GLY A 25 2.21 -4.82 -6.17
N GLN A 26 1.96 -3.63 -6.68
CA GLN A 26 0.60 -3.18 -7.01
C GLN A 26 -0.01 -3.98 -8.16
N LEU A 27 0.78 -4.36 -9.16
CA LEU A 27 0.33 -5.26 -10.22
C LEU A 27 -0.05 -6.63 -9.66
N GLY A 28 0.73 -7.17 -8.72
CA GLY A 28 0.42 -8.42 -8.03
C GLY A 28 -0.94 -8.37 -7.30
N GLN A 29 -1.19 -7.30 -6.56
CA GLN A 29 -2.46 -7.11 -5.84
C GLN A 29 -3.68 -7.09 -6.78
N ILE A 30 -3.56 -6.40 -7.92
CA ILE A 30 -4.62 -6.36 -8.93
C ILE A 30 -4.82 -7.75 -9.56
N MET A 31 -3.73 -8.45 -9.89
CA MET A 31 -3.78 -9.79 -10.46
C MET A 31 -4.48 -10.80 -9.54
N VAL A 32 -4.22 -10.75 -8.24
CA VAL A 32 -4.91 -11.59 -7.24
C VAL A 32 -6.41 -11.28 -7.22
N SER A 33 -6.79 -9.99 -7.21
CA SER A 33 -8.20 -9.58 -7.22
C SER A 33 -8.95 -10.04 -8.48
N VAL A 34 -8.27 -10.03 -9.62
CA VAL A 34 -8.79 -10.58 -10.89
C VAL A 34 -8.88 -12.10 -10.82
N ALA A 35 -7.88 -12.78 -10.26
CA ALA A 35 -7.89 -14.22 -10.09
C ALA A 35 -9.06 -14.68 -9.19
N ASP A 36 -9.34 -13.97 -8.10
CA ASP A 36 -10.49 -14.23 -7.22
C ASP A 36 -11.81 -14.11 -8.00
N SER A 37 -11.94 -13.04 -8.80
CA SER A 37 -13.12 -12.81 -9.64
C SER A 37 -13.31 -13.89 -10.70
N ILE A 38 -12.22 -14.33 -11.34
CA ILE A 38 -12.24 -15.41 -12.34
C ILE A 38 -12.53 -16.76 -11.68
N MET A 39 -11.91 -17.08 -10.55
CA MET A 39 -12.12 -18.33 -9.82
C MET A 39 -13.59 -18.47 -9.42
N VAL A 40 -14.16 -17.42 -8.84
CA VAL A 40 -15.56 -17.42 -8.42
C VAL A 40 -16.50 -17.45 -9.64
N GLY A 41 -16.20 -16.66 -10.67
CA GLY A 41 -17.00 -16.58 -11.89
C GLY A 41 -17.05 -17.90 -12.67
N LYS A 42 -15.92 -18.62 -12.78
CA LYS A 42 -15.83 -19.90 -13.52
C LYS A 42 -16.29 -21.12 -12.72
N PHE A 43 -16.04 -21.18 -11.41
CA PHE A 43 -16.28 -22.40 -10.61
C PHE A 43 -17.57 -22.38 -9.78
N LEU A 44 -18.12 -21.20 -9.46
CA LEU A 44 -19.29 -21.07 -8.56
C LEU A 44 -20.52 -20.45 -9.26
N GLY A 45 -20.34 -19.73 -10.38
CA GLY A 45 -21.41 -19.13 -11.18
C GLY A 45 -21.70 -17.66 -10.85
N THR A 46 -22.61 -17.03 -11.60
CA THR A 46 -22.91 -15.58 -11.53
C THR A 46 -23.56 -15.13 -10.23
N ILE A 47 -24.35 -15.99 -9.58
CA ILE A 47 -25.03 -15.68 -8.31
C ILE A 47 -24.03 -15.49 -7.15
N PRO A 48 -23.09 -16.42 -6.89
CA PRO A 48 -22.07 -16.21 -5.86
C PRO A 48 -21.05 -15.12 -6.22
N LEU A 49 -20.78 -14.85 -7.49
CA LEU A 49 -19.94 -13.72 -7.90
C LEU A 49 -20.55 -12.36 -7.48
N ALA A 50 -21.86 -12.20 -7.67
CA ALA A 50 -22.58 -11.02 -7.21
C ALA A 50 -22.58 -10.89 -5.68
N ALA A 51 -22.73 -12.01 -4.96
CA ALA A 51 -22.67 -12.03 -3.49
C ALA A 51 -21.30 -11.59 -2.95
N ILE A 52 -20.21 -12.01 -3.60
CA ILE A 52 -18.84 -11.62 -3.22
C ILE A 52 -18.59 -10.14 -3.53
N SER A 53 -19.07 -9.63 -4.66
CA SER A 53 -19.00 -8.19 -4.96
C SER A 53 -19.73 -7.34 -3.92
N LEU A 54 -20.90 -7.79 -3.45
CA LEU A 54 -21.63 -7.15 -2.36
C LEU A 54 -20.84 -7.22 -1.05
N ALA A 55 -20.29 -8.39 -0.69
CA ALA A 55 -19.52 -8.57 0.52
C ALA A 55 -18.27 -7.67 0.55
N VAL A 56 -17.51 -7.60 -0.55
CA VAL A 56 -16.36 -6.69 -0.68
C VAL A 56 -16.79 -5.24 -0.51
N SER A 57 -17.92 -4.84 -1.10
CA SER A 57 -18.43 -3.47 -1.01
C SER A 57 -18.80 -3.06 0.42
N VAL A 58 -19.31 -3.99 1.24
CA VAL A 58 -19.64 -3.73 2.64
C VAL A 58 -18.38 -3.78 3.51
N LEU A 59 -17.48 -4.74 3.27
CA LEU A 59 -16.27 -4.96 4.06
C LEU A 59 -15.20 -3.89 3.83
N ILE A 60 -15.23 -3.17 2.70
CA ILE A 60 -14.23 -2.13 2.42
C ILE A 60 -14.34 -0.94 3.39
N ILE A 61 -15.52 -0.67 3.95
CA ILE A 61 -15.75 0.47 4.85
C ILE A 61 -14.92 0.35 6.15
N PRO A 62 -15.08 -0.72 6.96
CA PRO A 62 -14.23 -0.90 8.14
C PRO A 62 -12.76 -1.14 7.79
N MET A 63 -12.48 -1.75 6.64
CA MET A 63 -11.11 -2.00 6.19
C MET A 63 -10.36 -0.70 5.90
N VAL A 64 -10.97 0.23 5.16
CA VAL A 64 -10.39 1.56 4.87
C VAL A 64 -10.21 2.35 6.17
N PHE A 65 -11.15 2.26 7.11
CA PHE A 65 -10.99 2.88 8.43
C PHE A 65 -9.77 2.34 9.16
N ALA A 66 -9.59 1.01 9.24
CA ALA A 66 -8.45 0.39 9.88
C ALA A 66 -7.12 0.78 9.20
N ILE A 67 -7.07 0.77 7.87
CA ILE A 67 -5.89 1.21 7.11
C ILE A 67 -5.60 2.70 7.38
N GLY A 68 -6.62 3.55 7.46
CA GLY A 68 -6.46 4.97 7.79
C GLY A 68 -5.83 5.20 9.16
N VAL A 69 -6.27 4.46 10.18
CA VAL A 69 -5.66 4.51 11.51
C VAL A 69 -4.20 4.03 11.46
N ALA A 70 -3.92 2.94 10.74
CA ALA A 70 -2.57 2.42 10.58
C ALA A 70 -1.63 3.41 9.86
N TYR A 71 -2.10 4.09 8.81
CA TYR A 71 -1.31 5.10 8.11
C TYR A 71 -1.05 6.36 8.93
N GLY A 72 -1.87 6.65 9.95
CA GLY A 72 -1.60 7.69 10.94
C GLY A 72 -0.33 7.43 11.77
N LEU A 73 0.11 6.18 11.88
CA LEU A 73 1.35 5.81 12.57
C LEU A 73 2.61 6.15 11.77
N THR A 74 2.55 6.02 10.44
CA THR A 74 3.68 6.26 9.54
C THR A 74 4.36 7.63 9.71
N PRO A 75 3.65 8.78 9.78
CA PRO A 75 4.28 10.07 10.03
C PRO A 75 4.84 10.22 11.45
N LEU A 76 4.24 9.56 12.46
CA LEU A 76 4.77 9.57 13.84
C LEU A 76 6.12 8.85 13.90
N VAL A 77 6.23 7.71 13.22
CA VAL A 77 7.48 6.95 13.10
C VAL A 77 8.50 7.72 12.26
N ALA A 78 8.08 8.30 11.13
CA ALA A 78 8.97 9.10 10.27
C ALA A 78 9.49 10.36 10.96
N GLY A 79 8.68 11.00 11.81
CA GLY A 79 9.11 12.15 12.62
C GLY A 79 10.18 11.75 13.64
N ALA A 80 9.99 10.62 14.34
CA ALA A 80 10.98 10.09 15.29
C ALA A 80 12.28 9.62 14.61
N ASP A 81 12.17 9.08 13.40
CA ASP A 81 13.33 8.70 12.57
C ASP A 81 14.12 9.94 12.10
N GLY A 82 13.41 11.02 11.74
CA GLY A 82 14.00 12.32 11.40
C GLY A 82 14.71 13.03 12.57
N GLU A 83 14.36 12.72 13.81
CA GLU A 83 15.03 13.21 15.03
C GLU A 83 16.26 12.35 15.43
N GLU A 84 16.67 11.39 14.60
CA GLU A 84 17.75 10.41 14.88
C GLU A 84 17.54 9.63 16.20
N ASN A 85 16.28 9.47 16.63
CA ASN A 85 15.93 8.75 17.85
C ASN A 85 15.25 7.41 17.55
N PRO A 86 16.03 6.36 17.21
CA PRO A 86 15.47 5.05 16.84
C PRO A 86 14.73 4.37 18.00
N ALA A 87 15.02 4.75 19.25
CA ALA A 87 14.31 4.23 20.42
C ALA A 87 12.86 4.73 20.48
N ALA A 88 12.63 6.01 20.14
CA ALA A 88 11.29 6.59 20.04
C ALA A 88 10.51 6.00 18.86
N ALA A 89 11.15 5.86 17.68
CA ALA A 89 10.53 5.23 16.51
C ALA A 89 10.09 3.78 16.80
N THR A 90 10.94 3.00 17.48
CA THR A 90 10.63 1.64 17.91
C THR A 90 9.48 1.59 18.92
N LYS A 91 9.40 2.58 19.82
CA LYS A 91 8.31 2.68 20.81
C LYS A 91 6.97 2.98 20.13
N TYR A 92 6.93 3.92 19.18
CA TYR A 92 5.72 4.21 18.41
C TYR A 92 5.28 3.00 17.59
N PHE A 93 6.21 2.32 16.91
CA PHE A 93 5.91 1.12 16.14
C PHE A 93 5.36 -0.02 17.02
N LYS A 94 5.99 -0.30 18.17
CA LYS A 94 5.52 -1.31 19.13
C LYS A 94 4.12 -0.98 19.66
N ASN A 95 3.87 0.28 20.00
CA ASN A 95 2.57 0.72 20.51
C ASN A 95 1.47 0.76 19.43
N GLY A 96 1.84 0.80 18.15
CA GLY A 96 0.88 0.74 17.05
C GLY A 96 0.57 -0.67 16.56
N LEU A 97 1.37 -1.67 16.97
CA LEU A 97 1.23 -3.08 16.57
C LEU A 97 0.64 -3.96 17.69
N VAL A 98 0.67 -3.49 18.95
CA VAL A 98 0.08 -4.09 20.15
C VAL A 98 -1.24 -3.41 20.47
#